data_AF-A0A963G9J6-F1
#
_entry.id   AF-A0A963G9J6-F1
#
_cell.length_a   1.000
_cell.length_b   1.000
_cell.length_c   1.000
_cell.angle_alpha   90.00
_cell.angle_beta   90.00
_cell.angle_gamma   90.00
#
_symmetry.space_group_name_H-M   'P 1'
#
loop_
_entity.id
_entity.type
_entity.pdbx_description
1 polymer ?
#
loop_
_entity_poly.entity_id
_entity_poly.type
_entity_poly.pdbx_seq_one_letter_code
_entity_poly.pdbx_strand_id
1 'polypeptide(L)'
;LLVRPVGVAFGGKVLLPLLRHGLISAFFIAFILAMGELGITLLVIPPGIATIPVKIYNFMHYGAEATVAALCLILLVLQLLMAGGLFYLSRRLDRGPG
;
A
#
# COMPACT_ATOMS: atom_id res chain seq x y z
N LEU A 1 -18.93 -34.05 -21.98
CA LEU A 1 -19.37 -33.53 -20.66
C LEU A 1 -18.54 -34.18 -19.56
N LEU A 2 -17.44 -33.54 -19.14
CA LEU A 2 -16.83 -33.62 -17.79
C LEU A 2 -15.44 -32.93 -17.83
N VAL A 3 -15.45 -31.60 -17.92
CA VAL A 3 -14.27 -30.79 -17.53
C VAL A 3 -14.36 -30.65 -16.02
N ARG A 4 -13.65 -31.50 -15.27
CA ARG A 4 -13.57 -31.36 -13.82
C ARG A 4 -12.70 -30.14 -13.48
N PRO A 5 -13.10 -29.27 -12.54
CA PRO A 5 -12.30 -28.11 -12.12
C PRO A 5 -11.18 -28.57 -11.18
N VAL A 6 -10.19 -29.28 -11.71
CA VAL A 6 -8.99 -29.70 -10.98
C VAL A 6 -8.05 -28.51 -10.69
N GLY A 7 -8.28 -27.36 -11.35
CA GLY A 7 -7.41 -26.17 -11.26
C GLY A 7 -7.40 -25.44 -9.91
N VAL A 8 -8.48 -25.52 -9.12
CA VAL A 8 -8.60 -24.69 -7.90
C VAL A 8 -7.85 -25.27 -6.70
N ALA A 9 -7.81 -26.60 -6.57
CA ALA A 9 -7.18 -27.28 -5.43
C ALA A 9 -5.65 -27.37 -5.55
N PHE A 10 -5.11 -27.45 -6.77
CA PHE A 10 -3.66 -27.35 -7.03
C PHE A 10 -3.16 -25.90 -7.05
N GLY A 11 -4.02 -24.96 -7.46
CA GLY A 11 -3.70 -23.53 -7.50
C GLY A 11 -3.31 -22.99 -6.13
N GLY A 12 -4.04 -23.29 -5.06
CA GLY A 12 -3.75 -22.72 -3.73
C GLY A 12 -2.40 -23.10 -3.12
N LYS A 13 -1.75 -24.19 -3.56
CA LYS A 13 -0.46 -24.64 -3.02
C LYS A 13 0.75 -24.25 -3.89
N VAL A 14 0.55 -24.08 -5.20
CA VAL A 14 1.61 -23.75 -6.16
C VAL A 14 1.48 -22.32 -6.70
N LEU A 15 0.27 -21.88 -7.01
CA LEU A 15 -0.01 -20.54 -7.53
C LEU A 15 0.14 -19.48 -6.43
N LEU A 16 -0.29 -19.78 -5.20
CA LEU A 16 -0.19 -18.85 -4.07
C LEU A 16 1.26 -18.43 -3.74
N PRO A 17 2.23 -19.36 -3.62
CA PRO A 17 3.63 -18.98 -3.43
C PRO A 17 4.26 -18.36 -4.69
N LEU A 18 3.72 -18.60 -5.89
CA LEU A 18 4.20 -17.98 -7.13
C LEU A 18 3.68 -16.54 -7.30
N LEU A 19 2.45 -16.27 -6.87
CA LEU A 19 1.82 -14.95 -6.89
C LEU A 19 2.18 -14.09 -5.68
N ARG A 20 2.81 -14.65 -4.62
CA ARG A 20 3.10 -13.93 -3.37
C ARG A 20 3.80 -12.59 -3.61
N HIS A 21 4.75 -12.54 -4.53
CA HIS A 21 5.50 -11.32 -4.88
C HIS A 21 4.68 -10.31 -5.64
N GLY A 22 3.87 -10.79 -6.59
CA GLY A 22 2.96 -9.95 -7.37
C GLY A 22 1.84 -9.38 -6.53
N LEU A 23 1.32 -10.15 -5.57
CA LEU A 23 0.29 -9.71 -4.64
C LEU A 23 0.85 -8.65 -3.67
N ILE A 24 2.08 -8.86 -3.20
CA ILE A 24 2.80 -7.89 -2.39
C ILE A 24 2.98 -6.59 -3.18
N SER A 25 3.50 -6.61 -4.40
CA SER A 25 3.71 -5.39 -5.18
C SER A 25 2.40 -4.67 -5.50
N ALA A 26 1.36 -5.41 -5.89
CA ALA A 26 0.03 -4.87 -6.15
C ALA A 26 -0.59 -4.22 -4.89
N PHE A 27 -0.40 -4.83 -3.71
CA PHE A 27 -0.84 -4.27 -2.44
C PHE A 27 -0.21 -2.90 -2.17
N PHE A 28 1.10 -2.74 -2.37
CA PHE A 28 1.75 -1.44 -2.15
C PHE A 28 1.33 -0.39 -3.16
N ILE A 29 1.21 -0.75 -4.44
CA ILE A 29 0.76 0.18 -5.47
C ILE A 29 -0.65 0.68 -5.13
N ALA A 30 -1.56 -0.24 -4.76
CA ALA A 30 -2.90 0.11 -4.33
C ALA A 30 -2.91 0.95 -3.04
N PHE A 31 -2.05 0.64 -2.07
CA PHE A 31 -1.94 1.39 -0.81
C PHE A 31 -1.41 2.82 -1.03
N ILE A 32 -0.36 2.99 -1.85
CA ILE A 32 0.20 4.30 -2.22
C ILE A 32 -0.88 5.14 -2.91
N LEU A 33 -1.59 4.55 -3.87
CA LEU A 33 -2.66 5.22 -4.60
C LEU A 33 -3.79 5.64 -3.65
N ALA A 34 -4.23 4.74 -2.76
CA ALA A 34 -5.27 5.02 -1.80
C ALA A 34 -4.89 6.13 -0.79
N MET A 35 -3.62 6.19 -0.36
CA MET A 35 -3.12 7.27 0.50
C MET A 35 -3.06 8.63 -0.22
N GLY A 36 -2.90 8.64 -1.54
CA GLY A 36 -2.91 9.85 -2.37
C GLY A 36 -4.30 10.37 -2.74
N GLU A 37 -5.32 9.50 -2.70
CA GLU A 37 -6.71 9.84 -3.03
C GLU A 37 -7.41 10.62 -1.90
N LEU A 38 -7.12 11.92 -1.82
CA LEU A 38 -7.75 12.84 -0.87
C LEU A 38 -9.13 13.33 -1.32
N GLY A 39 -9.36 13.45 -2.63
CA GLY A 39 -10.58 14.06 -3.18
C GLY A 39 -11.86 13.34 -2.75
N ILE A 40 -11.90 12.02 -2.92
CA ILE A 40 -13.03 11.19 -2.50
C ILE A 40 -13.14 11.16 -0.96
N THR A 41 -12.00 11.06 -0.28
CA THR A 41 -11.95 11.01 1.19
C THR A 41 -12.60 12.25 1.81
N LEU A 42 -12.31 13.45 1.31
CA LEU A 42 -12.88 14.70 1.83
C LEU A 42 -14.39 14.82 1.63
N LEU A 43 -14.96 14.16 0.60
CA LEU A 43 -16.40 14.18 0.34
C LEU A 43 -17.20 13.31 1.32
N VAL A 44 -16.57 12.28 1.89
CA VAL A 44 -17.25 11.26 2.71
C VAL A 44 -16.85 11.35 4.19
N ILE A 45 -15.73 12.01 4.52
CA ILE A 45 -15.22 12.03 5.90
C ILE A 45 -16.14 12.85 6.82
N PRO A 46 -16.61 12.29 7.94
CA PRO A 46 -17.38 13.04 8.93
C PRO A 46 -16.48 14.06 9.65
N PRO A 47 -17.04 15.21 10.06
CA PRO A 47 -16.29 16.21 10.82
C PRO A 47 -15.81 15.62 12.15
N GLY A 48 -14.54 15.87 12.49
CA GLY A 48 -13.91 15.44 13.75
C GLY A 48 -12.91 14.28 13.62
N ILE A 49 -12.84 13.61 12.47
CA ILE A 49 -11.82 12.60 12.18
C ILE A 49 -10.83 13.16 11.16
N ALA A 50 -9.56 13.25 11.55
CA ALA A 50 -8.49 13.72 10.67
C ALA A 50 -7.41 12.65 10.55
N THR A 51 -7.32 12.05 9.36
CA THR A 51 -6.17 11.21 8.98
C THR A 51 -4.95 12.10 8.72
N ILE A 52 -3.75 11.52 8.69
CA ILE A 52 -2.51 12.29 8.40
C ILE A 52 -2.65 13.12 7.11
N PRO A 53 -3.08 12.57 5.96
CA PRO A 53 -3.18 13.37 4.73
C PRO A 53 -4.30 14.43 4.79
N VAL A 54 -5.38 14.22 5.54
CA VAL A 54 -6.40 15.26 5.81
C VAL A 54 -5.84 16.39 6.67
N LYS A 55 -4.97 16.10 7.65
CA LYS A 55 -4.27 17.14 8.43
C LYS A 55 -3.34 17.97 7.55
N ILE A 56 -2.61 17.34 6.64
CA ILE A 56 -1.74 18.02 5.67
C ILE A 56 -2.58 18.99 4.82
N TYR A 57 -3.71 18.51 4.28
CA TYR A 57 -4.64 19.32 3.50
C TYR A 57 -5.16 20.52 4.30
N ASN A 58 -5.55 20.32 5.56
CA ASN A 58 -5.98 21.41 6.42
C ASN A 58 -4.86 22.43 6.67
N PHE A 59 -3.65 21.99 7.04
CA PHE A 59 -2.51 22.89 7.30
C PHE A 59 -2.06 23.70 6.09
N MET A 60 -2.25 23.17 4.89
CA MET A 60 -1.99 23.88 3.64
C MET A 60 -2.85 25.15 3.51
N HIS A 61 -4.09 25.11 4.01
CA HIS A 61 -5.00 26.26 4.01
C HIS A 61 -4.69 27.27 5.14
N TYR A 62 -4.02 26.84 6.20
CA TYR A 62 -3.62 27.69 7.33
C TYR A 62 -2.26 28.38 7.13
N GLY A 63 -1.59 28.22 5.98
CA GLY A 63 -0.31 28.89 5.68
C GLY A 63 0.92 28.26 6.37
N ALA A 64 0.80 27.06 6.92
CA ALA A 64 1.89 26.37 7.60
C ALA A 64 2.76 25.55 6.64
N GLU A 65 3.37 26.20 5.63
CA GLU A 65 4.05 25.50 4.52
C GLU A 65 5.22 24.60 4.97
N ALA A 66 6.02 25.04 5.94
CA ALA A 66 7.13 24.24 6.48
C ALA A 66 6.64 22.95 7.15
N THR A 67 5.53 23.03 7.89
CA THR A 67 4.91 21.88 8.56
C THR A 67 4.32 20.91 7.55
N VAL A 68 3.66 21.42 6.51
CA VAL A 68 3.10 20.62 5.40
C VAL A 68 4.20 19.85 4.69
N ALA A 69 5.30 20.51 4.32
CA ALA A 69 6.43 19.87 3.66
C ALA A 69 7.05 18.76 4.52
N ALA A 70 7.23 19.00 5.83
CA ALA A 70 7.75 18.02 6.76
C ALA A 70 6.84 16.78 6.88
N LEU A 71 5.52 16.99 7.00
CA LEU A 71 4.55 15.90 7.08
C LEU A 71 4.47 15.08 5.78
N CYS A 72 4.53 15.73 4.62
CA CYS A 72 4.61 15.05 3.33
C CYS A 72 5.88 14.19 3.22
N LEU A 73 7.03 14.72 3.66
CA LEU A 73 8.28 13.99 3.64
C LEU A 73 8.25 12.78 4.59
N ILE A 74 7.68 12.93 5.77
CA ILE A 74 7.48 11.82 6.73
C ILE A 74 6.59 10.72 6.13
N LEU A 75 5.47 11.10 5.52
CA LEU A 75 4.58 10.13 4.86
C LEU A 75 5.29 9.40 3.71
N LEU A 76 6.05 10.12 2.90
CA LEU A 76 6.81 9.55 1.80
C LEU A 76 7.88 8.57 2.32
N VAL A 77 8.62 8.94 3.35
CA VAL A 77 9.63 8.07 3.97
C VAL A 77 8.98 6.82 4.56
N LEU A 78 7.86 6.96 5.27
CA LEU A 78 7.13 5.81 5.82
C LEU A 78 6.69 4.85 4.71
N GLN A 79 6.17 5.40 3.62
CA GLN A 79 5.73 4.62 2.46
C GLN A 79 6.88 3.86 1.81
N LEU A 80 8.03 4.51 1.63
CA LEU A 80 9.26 3.90 1.09
C LEU A 80 9.85 2.86 2.04
N LEU A 81 9.83 3.08 3.36
CA LEU A 81 10.31 2.12 4.34
C LEU A 81 9.45 0.85 4.36
N MET A 82 8.12 0.99 4.29
CA MET A 82 7.23 -0.16 4.21
C MET A 82 7.42 -0.95 2.92
N ALA A 83 7.47 -0.26 1.77
CA ALA A 83 7.68 -0.90 0.47
C ALA A 83 9.08 -1.52 0.36
N GLY A 84 10.12 -0.79 0.77
CA GLY A 84 11.52 -1.22 0.73
C GLY A 84 11.84 -2.33 1.73
N GLY A 85 11.30 -2.26 2.95
CA GLY A 85 11.46 -3.27 3.98
C GLY A 85 10.84 -4.61 3.57
N LEU A 86 9.64 -4.57 2.98
CA LEU A 86 9.02 -5.79 2.48
C LEU A 86 9.66 -6.28 1.18
N PHE A 87 10.11 -5.39 0.29
CA PHE A 87 10.92 -5.79 -0.87
C PHE A 87 12.22 -6.48 -0.44
N TYR A 88 12.89 -5.97 0.59
CA TYR A 88 14.07 -6.59 1.18
C TYR A 88 13.77 -7.97 1.76
N LEU A 89 12.69 -8.10 2.52
CA LEU A 89 12.24 -9.37 3.10
C LEU A 89 11.82 -10.37 2.02
N SER A 90 11.16 -9.89 0.96
CA SER A 90 10.75 -10.67 -0.19
C SER A 90 11.95 -11.19 -0.98
N ARG A 91 12.99 -10.36 -1.16
CA ARG A 91 14.29 -10.79 -1.72
C ARG A 91 15.04 -11.79 -0.83
N ARG A 92 14.86 -11.73 0.49
CA ARG A 92 15.40 -12.73 1.43
C ARG A 92 14.65 -14.06 1.30
N LEU A 93 13.34 -14.02 1.08
CA LEU A 93 12.49 -15.20 0.93
C LEU A 93 12.71 -15.94 -0.41
N ASP A 94 13.17 -15.24 -1.45
CA ASP A 94 13.58 -15.86 -2.74
C ASP A 94 14.97 -16.46 -2.75
N ARG A 95 15.73 -16.29 -1.66
CA ARG A 95 17.11 -16.74 -1.54
C ARG A 95 17.28 -17.93 -0.59
N GLY A 96 16.43 -18.94 -0.69
CA GLY A 96 16.70 -20.21 -0.01
C GLY A 96 16.00 -21.41 -0.65
N PRO A 97 16.58 -22.63 -0.51
CA PRO A 97 17.97 -23.04 -0.75
C PRO A 97 18.04 -23.91 -2.02
N GLY A 98 19.19 -23.91 -2.71
CA GLY A 98 19.48 -24.93 -3.73
C GLY A 98 19.61 -26.32 -3.11
#